data_AF-A0A931U409-F1
#
_entry.id   AF-A0A931U409-F1
#
_cell.length_a   1.000
_cell.length_b   1.000
_cell.length_c   1.000
_cell.angle_alpha   90.00
_cell.angle_beta   90.00
_cell.angle_gamma   90.00
#
_symmetry.space_group_name_H-M   'P 1'
#
loop_
_entity.id
_entity.type
_entity.pdbx_description
1 polymer ?
#
loop_
_entity_poly.entity_id
_entity_poly.type
_entity_poly.pdbx_seq_one_letter_code
_entity_poly.pdbx_strand_id
1 'polypeptide(L)'
;MRARGFTVTSAPAEGTVGVSDEDQLAYAAQHDVVILSHNRRHFLRWHARWATAGRPHAGIVILPQTSVLPQLTVRAAMMLDWIAGQGEWRSRLFLWGDLQRRFTQDFRLGGYSEAEIRLALGQQE
;
A
#
# COMPACT_ATOMS: atom_id res chain seq x y z
N MET A 1 4.39 1.68 11.06
CA MET A 1 5.23 1.71 9.84
C MET A 1 6.68 2.03 10.13
N ARG A 2 7.02 3.22 10.68
CA ARG A 2 8.42 3.52 11.05
C ARG A 2 9.03 2.52 12.05
N ALA A 3 8.26 2.12 13.07
CA ALA A 3 8.65 1.06 14.01
C ALA A 3 8.86 -0.32 13.35
N ARG A 4 8.45 -0.50 12.09
CA ARG A 4 8.67 -1.71 11.27
C ARG A 4 9.74 -1.50 10.20
N GLY A 5 10.55 -0.44 10.29
CA GLY A 5 11.66 -0.18 9.38
C GLY A 5 11.31 0.57 8.09
N PHE A 6 10.04 0.94 7.87
CA PHE A 6 9.66 1.71 6.69
C PHE A 6 9.98 3.20 6.83
N THR A 7 10.65 3.76 5.82
CA THR A 7 10.72 5.22 5.63
C THR A 7 9.35 5.70 5.16
N VAL A 8 8.69 6.51 5.99
CA VAL A 8 7.34 7.01 5.72
C VAL A 8 7.33 8.52 5.80
N THR A 9 6.82 9.13 4.74
CA THR A 9 6.40 10.52 4.72
C THR A 9 4.87 10.63 4.58
N SER A 10 4.32 11.82 4.79
CA SER A 10 2.90 12.11 4.66
C SER A 10 2.72 13.44 3.95
N ALA A 11 1.58 13.63 3.28
CA ALA A 11 1.27 14.89 2.62
C ALA A 11 1.38 16.12 3.57
N PRO A 12 0.97 16.04 4.85
CA PRO A 12 1.26 17.10 5.82
C PRO A 12 2.75 17.33 6.11
N ALA A 13 3.57 16.28 6.16
CA ALA A 13 5.00 16.39 6.46
C ALA A 13 5.80 17.00 5.30
N GLU A 14 5.38 16.77 4.06
CA GLU A 14 6.01 17.33 2.85
C GLU A 14 5.43 18.71 2.46
N GLY A 15 4.51 19.26 3.25
CA GLY A 15 3.83 20.53 2.93
C GLY A 15 2.86 20.44 1.76
N THR A 16 2.49 19.22 1.33
CA THR A 16 1.58 18.97 0.21
C THR A 16 0.12 18.80 0.67
N VAL A 17 -0.28 19.47 1.75
CA VAL A 17 -1.70 19.48 2.19
C VAL A 17 -2.53 20.21 1.14
N GLY A 18 -3.59 19.58 0.63
CA GLY A 18 -4.45 20.16 -0.41
C GLY A 18 -3.96 19.92 -1.84
N VAL A 19 -2.84 19.22 -2.02
CA VAL A 19 -2.31 18.81 -3.33
C VAL A 19 -3.14 17.67 -3.91
N SER A 20 -3.39 17.71 -5.23
CA SER A 20 -4.28 16.77 -5.92
C SER A 20 -3.77 15.32 -5.85
N ASP A 21 -4.63 14.32 -6.02
CA ASP A 21 -4.18 12.92 -6.08
C ASP A 21 -3.20 12.67 -7.26
N GLU A 22 -3.28 13.48 -8.32
CA GLU A 22 -2.34 13.40 -9.45
C GLU A 22 -0.95 13.86 -9.05
N ASP A 23 -0.86 14.99 -8.37
CA ASP A 23 0.40 15.56 -7.92
C ASP A 23 1.04 14.68 -6.84
N GLN A 24 0.25 14.07 -5.96
CA GLN A 24 0.75 13.06 -5.03
C GLN A 24 1.35 11.86 -5.78
N LEU A 25 0.68 11.40 -6.85
CA LEU A 25 1.20 10.33 -7.69
C LEU A 25 2.47 10.74 -8.44
N ALA A 26 2.56 12.00 -8.89
CA ALA A 26 3.74 12.60 -9.52
C ALA A 26 4.92 12.68 -8.56
N TYR A 27 4.70 13.19 -7.36
CA TYR A 27 5.70 13.21 -6.29
C TYR A 27 6.18 11.78 -5.99
N ALA A 28 5.25 10.85 -5.79
CA ALA A 28 5.58 9.46 -5.51
C ALA A 28 6.44 8.82 -6.61
N ALA A 29 6.12 9.08 -7.87
CA ALA A 29 6.90 8.62 -9.01
C ALA A 29 8.31 9.25 -9.07
N GLN A 30 8.42 10.55 -8.78
CA GLN A 30 9.70 11.27 -8.78
C GLN A 30 10.65 10.82 -7.66
N HIS A 31 10.09 10.46 -6.50
CA HIS A 31 10.85 10.08 -5.31
C HIS A 31 10.96 8.55 -5.11
N ASP A 32 10.43 7.76 -6.04
CA ASP A 32 10.39 6.29 -5.98
C ASP A 32 9.77 5.75 -4.68
N VAL A 33 8.70 6.41 -4.21
CA VAL A 33 7.97 6.04 -2.98
C VAL A 33 6.57 5.51 -3.30
N VAL A 34 6.18 4.41 -2.67
CA VAL A 34 4.85 3.81 -2.88
C VAL A 34 3.76 4.66 -2.22
N ILE A 35 2.67 4.91 -2.95
CA ILE A 35 1.47 5.55 -2.38
C ILE A 35 0.71 4.53 -1.52
N LEU A 36 0.38 4.93 -0.30
CA LEU A 36 -0.54 4.22 0.59
C LEU A 36 -1.78 5.10 0.82
N SER A 37 -2.95 4.68 0.35
CA SER A 37 -4.16 5.53 0.39
C SER A 37 -5.44 4.73 0.60
N HIS A 38 -6.45 5.38 1.19
CA HIS A 38 -7.82 4.90 1.24
C HIS A 38 -8.67 5.42 0.06
N ASN A 39 -8.18 6.39 -0.72
CA ASN A 39 -8.88 7.01 -1.84
C ASN A 39 -8.88 6.11 -3.10
N ARG A 40 -9.53 4.95 -2.99
CA ARG A 40 -9.62 3.94 -4.05
C ARG A 40 -10.07 4.52 -5.39
N ARG A 41 -11.11 5.35 -5.37
CA ARG A 41 -11.77 5.85 -6.59
C ARG A 41 -10.80 6.69 -7.43
N HIS A 42 -10.06 7.59 -6.80
CA HIS A 42 -9.20 8.51 -7.54
C HIS A 42 -7.92 7.82 -7.99
N PHE A 43 -7.29 7.02 -7.13
CA PHE A 43 -6.06 6.31 -7.49
C PHE A 43 -6.27 5.21 -8.55
N LEU A 44 -7.43 4.53 -8.58
CA LEU A 44 -7.76 3.64 -9.71
C LEU A 44 -7.85 4.39 -11.04
N ARG A 45 -8.48 5.58 -11.03
CA ARG A 45 -8.59 6.42 -12.23
C ARG A 45 -7.22 6.88 -12.70
N TRP A 46 -6.37 7.34 -11.78
CA TRP A 46 -5.03 7.82 -12.13
C TRP A 46 -4.10 6.71 -12.58
N HIS A 47 -4.14 5.55 -11.92
CA HIS A 47 -3.44 4.35 -12.37
C HIS A 47 -3.78 4.02 -13.83
N ALA A 48 -5.06 3.94 -14.17
CA ALA A 48 -5.50 3.65 -15.53
C ALA A 48 -5.04 4.73 -16.54
N ARG A 49 -5.18 6.02 -16.19
CA ARG A 49 -4.75 7.13 -17.04
C ARG A 49 -3.24 7.09 -17.32
N TRP A 50 -2.44 6.85 -16.30
CA TRP A 50 -0.99 6.78 -16.42
C TRP A 50 -0.54 5.56 -17.22
N ALA A 51 -1.19 4.41 -17.01
CA ALA A 51 -0.96 3.22 -17.81
C ALA A 51 -1.25 3.46 -19.30
N THR A 52 -2.39 4.06 -19.64
CA THR A 52 -2.75 4.41 -21.02
C THR A 52 -1.78 5.42 -21.64
N ALA A 53 -1.25 6.34 -20.85
CA ALA A 53 -0.28 7.34 -21.29
C ALA A 53 1.18 6.82 -21.34
N GLY A 54 1.43 5.56 -21.00
CA GLY A 54 2.80 5.00 -20.90
C GLY A 54 3.64 5.65 -19.79
N ARG A 55 3.01 6.30 -18.81
CA ARG A 55 3.66 7.03 -17.72
C ARG A 55 3.81 6.12 -16.50
N PRO A 56 5.03 5.83 -16.02
CA PRO A 56 5.25 4.95 -14.87
C PRO A 56 4.98 5.67 -13.54
N HIS A 57 4.54 4.92 -12.52
CA HIS A 57 4.48 5.40 -11.13
C HIS A 57 5.19 4.44 -10.17
N ALA A 58 5.55 4.88 -8.97
CA ALA A 58 6.31 4.07 -8.01
C ALA A 58 5.52 2.90 -7.38
N GLY A 59 4.19 2.90 -7.51
CA GLY A 59 3.31 1.83 -7.01
C GLY A 59 2.22 2.39 -6.12
N ILE A 60 1.06 1.72 -6.05
CA ILE A 60 -0.09 2.18 -5.28
C ILE A 60 -0.64 1.01 -4.45
N VAL A 61 -0.84 1.24 -3.16
CA VAL A 61 -1.50 0.32 -2.24
C VAL A 61 -2.78 0.96 -1.70
N ILE A 62 -3.91 0.32 -1.98
CA ILE A 62 -5.22 0.76 -1.52
C ILE A 62 -5.62 0.02 -0.25
N LEU A 63 -5.79 0.79 0.82
CA LEU A 63 -6.25 0.34 2.13
C LEU A 63 -7.76 0.56 2.30
N PRO A 64 -8.44 -0.24 3.15
CA PRO A 64 -9.82 0.00 3.51
C PRO A 64 -9.91 1.23 4.42
N GLN A 65 -11.00 1.98 4.30
CA GLN A 65 -11.35 3.02 5.27
C GLN A 65 -12.00 2.34 6.48
N THR A 66 -11.17 1.94 7.46
CA THR A 66 -11.59 1.23 8.68
C THR A 66 -11.05 1.91 9.94
N SER A 67 -11.75 1.76 11.06
CA SER A 67 -11.35 2.24 12.39
C SER A 67 -10.46 1.28 13.17
N VAL A 68 -10.25 0.04 12.69
CA VAL A 68 -9.42 -0.97 13.39
C VAL A 68 -7.94 -0.74 13.09
N LEU A 69 -7.35 0.26 13.75
CA LEU A 69 -5.98 0.71 13.54
C LEU A 69 -4.91 -0.39 13.71
N PRO A 70 -4.99 -1.33 14.69
CA PRO A 70 -3.98 -2.37 14.84
C PRO A 70 -3.91 -3.30 13.62
N GLN A 71 -5.08 -3.78 13.16
CA GLN A 71 -5.18 -4.61 11.95
C GLN A 71 -4.67 -3.86 10.72
N LEU A 72 -5.10 -2.60 10.56
CA LEU A 72 -4.69 -1.76 9.44
C LEU A 72 -3.17 -1.61 9.39
N THR A 73 -2.54 -1.35 10.54
CA THR A 73 -1.10 -1.11 10.62
C THR A 73 -0.29 -2.39 10.37
N VAL A 74 -0.71 -3.54 10.90
CA VAL A 74 -0.05 -4.82 10.66
C VAL A 74 -0.18 -5.22 9.20
N ARG A 75 -1.41 -5.21 8.67
CA ARG A 75 -1.63 -5.71 7.31
C ARG A 75 -1.06 -4.77 6.25
N ALA A 76 -1.10 -3.45 6.44
CA ALA A 76 -0.45 -2.53 5.50
C ALA A 76 1.08 -2.72 5.48
N ALA A 77 1.71 -3.08 6.60
CA ALA A 77 3.14 -3.43 6.63
C ALA A 77 3.38 -4.74 5.85
N MET A 78 2.55 -5.75 6.08
CA MET A 78 2.62 -7.01 5.34
C MET A 78 2.44 -6.81 3.83
N MET A 79 1.55 -5.91 3.42
CA MET A 79 1.38 -5.55 2.01
C MET A 79 2.66 -4.95 1.43
N LEU A 80 3.32 -4.04 2.16
CA LEU A 80 4.57 -3.42 1.71
C LEU A 80 5.72 -4.42 1.61
N ASP A 81 5.89 -5.30 2.60
CA ASP A 81 6.91 -6.35 2.55
C ASP A 81 6.63 -7.36 1.43
N TRP A 82 5.37 -7.72 1.23
CA TRP A 82 4.97 -8.61 0.16
C TRP A 82 5.31 -8.02 -1.22
N ILE A 83 4.94 -6.77 -1.49
CA ILE A 83 5.21 -6.16 -2.80
C ILE A 83 6.72 -5.94 -3.01
N ALA A 84 7.47 -5.57 -1.96
CA ALA A 84 8.92 -5.42 -2.02
C ALA A 84 9.60 -6.76 -2.35
N GLY A 85 9.12 -7.86 -1.76
CA GLY A 85 9.62 -9.20 -2.04
C GLY A 85 9.34 -9.72 -3.47
N GLN A 86 8.41 -9.11 -4.21
CA GLN A 86 8.10 -9.53 -5.59
C GLN A 86 9.05 -8.96 -6.65
N GLY A 87 9.80 -7.90 -6.35
CA GLY A 87 10.65 -7.21 -7.34
C GLY A 87 9.91 -6.37 -8.39
N GLU A 88 8.59 -6.52 -8.53
CA GLU A 88 7.78 -5.89 -9.57
C GLU A 88 6.59 -5.12 -9.00
N TRP A 89 6.83 -4.03 -8.27
CA TRP A 89 5.76 -3.17 -7.72
C TRP A 89 5.55 -1.86 -8.50
N ARG A 90 6.54 -1.45 -9.31
CA ARG A 90 6.43 -0.23 -10.12
C ARG A 90 5.30 -0.35 -11.13
N SER A 91 4.56 0.75 -11.28
CA SER A 91 3.38 0.86 -12.15
C SER A 91 2.28 -0.17 -11.86
N ARG A 92 2.27 -0.75 -10.65
CA ARG A 92 1.21 -1.66 -10.19
C ARG A 92 0.36 -1.06 -9.08
N LEU A 93 -0.89 -1.52 -9.04
CA LEU A 93 -1.87 -1.18 -8.02
C LEU A 93 -2.27 -2.44 -7.26
N PHE A 94 -2.20 -2.38 -5.93
CA PHE A 94 -2.48 -3.48 -5.02
C PHE A 94 -3.67 -3.12 -4.13
N LEU A 95 -4.61 -4.04 -4.00
CA LEU A 95 -5.79 -3.90 -3.16
C LEU A 95 -5.64 -4.72 -1.86
N TRP A 96 -6.29 -4.26 -0.80
CA TRP A 96 -6.35 -4.96 0.49
C TRP A 96 -6.66 -6.47 0.41
N GLY A 97 -7.57 -6.84 -0.50
CA GLY A 97 -7.99 -8.23 -0.71
C GLY A 97 -6.93 -9.09 -1.43
N ASP A 98 -5.93 -8.49 -2.06
CA ASP A 98 -4.91 -9.22 -2.83
C ASP A 98 -4.04 -10.05 -1.90
N LEU A 99 -3.67 -9.48 -0.75
CA LEU A 99 -2.92 -10.20 0.27
C LEU A 99 -3.73 -11.38 0.85
N GLN A 100 -5.05 -11.25 1.00
CA GLN A 100 -5.91 -12.35 1.43
C GLN A 100 -5.81 -13.53 0.47
N ARG A 101 -5.90 -13.25 -0.84
CA ARG A 101 -5.83 -14.27 -1.89
C ARG A 101 -4.49 -14.97 -1.92
N ARG A 102 -3.39 -14.25 -1.60
CA ARG A 102 -2.07 -14.86 -1.45
C ARG A 102 -2.02 -15.84 -0.28
N PHE A 103 -2.50 -15.45 0.89
CA PHE A 103 -2.51 -16.35 2.06
C PHE A 103 -3.31 -17.63 1.83
N THR A 104 -4.37 -17.60 1.01
CA THR A 104 -5.12 -18.80 0.61
C THR A 104 -4.39 -19.71 -0.39
N GLN A 105 -3.26 -19.27 -0.93
CA GLN A 105 -2.43 -20.00 -1.91
C GLN A 105 -1.08 -20.42 -1.31
N ASP A 106 -1.06 -20.81 -0.03
CA ASP A 106 0.14 -21.21 0.71
C ASP A 106 1.26 -20.16 0.79
N PHE A 107 0.95 -18.89 0.54
CA PHE A 107 1.90 -17.81 0.74
C PHE A 107 2.30 -17.70 2.22
N ARG A 108 3.60 -17.52 2.46
CA ARG A 108 4.18 -17.27 3.77
C ARG A 108 5.00 -16.00 3.71
N LEU A 109 4.74 -15.08 4.64
CA LEU A 109 5.51 -13.86 4.80
C LEU A 109 6.33 -13.99 6.09
N GLY A 110 7.66 -13.96 5.95
CA GLY A 110 8.56 -14.01 7.10
C GLY A 110 8.53 -12.71 7.91
N GLY A 111 9.01 -12.75 9.15
CA GLY A 111 9.12 -11.57 10.01
C GLY A 111 7.84 -11.16 10.75
N TYR A 112 6.78 -11.98 10.68
CA TYR A 112 5.51 -11.77 11.38
C TYR A 112 5.15 -12.96 12.26
N SER A 113 4.69 -12.69 13.47
CA SER A 113 4.18 -13.72 14.38
C SER A 113 2.84 -14.29 13.91
N GLU A 114 2.47 -15.50 14.36
CA GLU A 114 1.15 -16.08 14.07
C GLU A 114 0.00 -15.18 14.57
N ALA A 115 0.19 -14.50 15.71
CA ALA A 115 -0.77 -13.54 16.24
C ALA A 115 -0.96 -12.35 15.30
N GLU A 116 0.12 -11.81 14.72
CA GLU A 116 0.06 -10.74 13.73
C GLU A 116 -0.61 -11.19 12.43
N ILE A 117 -0.35 -12.43 11.99
CA ILE A 117 -1.03 -13.02 10.82
C ILE A 117 -2.53 -13.12 11.08
N ARG A 118 -2.97 -13.68 12.21
CA ARG A 118 -4.39 -13.76 12.56
C ARG A 118 -5.05 -12.38 12.63
N LEU A 119 -4.39 -11.42 13.29
CA LEU A 119 -4.84 -10.03 13.38
C LEU A 119 -4.98 -9.40 11.97
N ALA A 120 -3.97 -9.56 11.11
CA ALA A 120 -4.00 -9.05 9.75
C ALA A 120 -5.15 -9.64 8.93
N LEU A 121 -5.45 -10.93 9.10
CA LEU A 121 -6.55 -11.63 8.44
C LEU A 121 -7.93 -11.29 9.00
N GLY A 122 -8.02 -10.53 10.10
CA GLY A 122 -9.29 -10.23 10.76
C GLY A 122 -9.90 -11.43 11.48
N GLN A 123 -9.08 -12.44 11.77
CA GLN A 123 -9.43 -13.59 12.59
C GLN A 123 -9.13 -13.20 14.05
N GLN A 124 -10.07 -12.48 14.67
CA GLN A 124 -10.05 -12.26 16.11
C GLN A 124 -10.97 -13.31 16.74
N GLU A 125 -10.49 -14.01 17.78
CA GLU A 125 -11.31 -14.85 18.66
C GLU A 125 -12.38 -14.01 19.38
#